data_AF-A0A1Z8SH16-F1
#
_entry.id   AF-A0A1Z8SH16-F1
#
_cell.length_a   1.000
_cell.length_b   1.000
_cell.length_c   1.000
_cell.angle_alpha   90.00
_cell.angle_beta   90.00
_cell.angle_gamma   90.00
#
_symmetry.space_group_name_H-M   'P 1'
#
loop_
_entity.id
_entity.type
_entity.pdbx_description
1 polymer ?
#
loop_
_entity_poly.entity_id
_entity_poly.type
_entity_poly.pdbx_seq_one_letter_code
_entity_poly.pdbx_strand_id
1 'polypeptide(L)'
;MVSRQNLNGFQNKKIELILNLSEGQVLSLSNNLISVLNYPVKNDQNYSSTKTAGYLWKMGNNGLEYLNCPQPKSELQLHYQDNVGDEKLHLKVDKDGIQLKTK
;
A
#
# COMPACT_ATOMS: atom_id res chain seq x y z
N MET A 1 9.17 42.32 6.51
CA MET A 1 9.34 41.40 7.66
C MET A 1 8.05 40.60 7.76
N VAL A 2 8.04 39.34 7.31
CA VAL A 2 6.82 38.52 7.25
C VAL A 2 6.61 37.85 8.61
N SER A 3 5.49 38.16 9.24
CA SER A 3 5.09 37.63 10.55
C SER A 3 5.08 36.11 10.54
N ARG A 4 5.70 35.51 11.58
CA ARG A 4 5.62 34.08 11.87
C ARG A 4 4.15 33.71 12.09
N GLN A 5 3.53 33.04 11.12
CA GLN A 5 2.23 32.40 11.32
C GLN A 5 2.45 31.20 12.24
N ASN A 6 1.87 31.26 13.43
CA ASN A 6 1.82 30.15 14.39
C ASN A 6 0.93 29.04 13.80
N LEU A 7 1.55 28.01 13.22
CA LEU A 7 0.88 26.79 12.76
C LEU A 7 0.53 25.87 13.95
N ASN A 8 -0.11 26.41 14.99
CA ASN A 8 -0.66 25.62 16.09
C ASN A 8 -2.15 25.39 15.83
N GLY A 9 -2.47 24.47 14.93
CA GLY A 9 -3.85 24.17 14.54
C GLY A 9 -4.11 22.73 14.15
N PHE A 10 -3.25 21.78 14.55
CA PHE A 10 -3.52 20.37 14.30
C PHE A 10 -4.53 19.85 15.33
N GLN A 11 -5.81 19.78 14.93
CA GLN A 11 -6.83 19.07 15.69
C GLN A 11 -6.72 17.57 15.39
N ASN A 12 -6.28 16.79 16.37
CA ASN A 12 -6.35 15.34 16.29
C ASN A 12 -7.82 14.93 16.35
N LYS A 13 -8.37 14.43 15.24
CA LYS A 13 -9.71 13.85 15.19
C LYS A 13 -9.58 12.33 15.25
N LYS A 14 -10.13 11.74 16.31
CA LYS A 14 -10.33 10.29 16.39
C LYS A 14 -11.68 9.96 15.77
N ILE A 15 -11.69 9.11 14.76
CA ILE A 15 -12.91 8.62 14.12
C ILE A 15 -13.00 7.12 14.38
N GLU A 16 -14.15 6.68 14.88
CA GLU A 16 -14.48 5.27 15.03
C GLU A 16 -15.48 4.91 13.92
N LEU A 17 -15.17 3.88 13.14
CA LEU A 17 -16.01 3.37 12.07
C LEU A 17 -16.31 1.91 12.35
N ILE A 18 -17.58 1.59 12.55
CA ILE A 18 -18.07 0.22 12.76
C ILE A 18 -18.89 -0.16 11.52
N LEU A 19 -18.46 -1.22 10.82
CA LEU A 19 -19.13 -1.74 9.64
C LEU A 19 -19.66 -3.15 9.95
N ASN A 20 -20.99 -3.31 9.96
CA ASN A 20 -21.62 -4.61 10.14
C ASN A 20 -21.91 -5.20 8.76
N LEU A 21 -21.15 -6.22 8.37
CA LEU A 21 -21.19 -6.81 7.04
C LEU A 21 -21.60 -8.28 7.15
N SER A 22 -22.60 -8.66 6.36
CA SER A 22 -22.96 -10.07 6.16
C SER A 22 -21.96 -10.76 5.24
N GLU A 23 -21.77 -12.06 5.41
CA GLU A 23 -20.96 -12.87 4.50
C GLU A 23 -21.43 -12.67 3.04
N GLY A 24 -20.45 -12.54 2.14
CA GLY A 24 -20.69 -12.28 0.73
C GLY A 24 -20.85 -10.81 0.35
N GLN A 25 -21.07 -9.90 1.31
CA GLN A 25 -21.18 -8.48 1.01
C GLN A 25 -19.85 -7.89 0.57
N VAL A 26 -19.93 -7.04 -0.46
CA VAL A 26 -18.80 -6.32 -1.02
C VAL A 26 -18.87 -4.87 -0.59
N LEU A 27 -17.73 -4.31 -0.18
CA LEU A 27 -17.58 -2.90 0.13
C LEU A 27 -16.36 -2.33 -0.57
N SER A 28 -16.42 -1.02 -0.79
CA SER A 28 -15.31 -0.22 -1.29
C SER A 28 -14.99 0.86 -0.27
N LEU A 29 -13.75 0.90 0.19
CA LEU A 29 -13.24 2.02 0.97
C LEU A 29 -12.60 3.00 -0.01
N SER A 30 -13.18 4.20 -0.13
CA SER A 30 -12.70 5.21 -1.09
C SER A 30 -11.26 5.64 -0.82
N ASN A 31 -10.51 5.97 -1.88
CA ASN A 31 -9.17 6.58 -1.79
C ASN A 31 -9.12 7.82 -0.88
N ASN A 32 -10.23 8.55 -0.77
CA ASN A 32 -10.30 9.73 0.10
C ASN A 32 -10.11 9.40 1.59
N LEU A 33 -10.33 8.14 1.99
CA LEU A 33 -10.09 7.67 3.35
C LEU A 33 -8.61 7.46 3.65
N ILE A 34 -7.72 7.40 2.65
CA ILE A 34 -6.27 7.19 2.87
C ILE A 34 -5.71 8.28 3.80
N SER A 35 -6.11 9.54 3.62
CA SER A 35 -5.66 10.65 4.46
C SER A 35 -6.13 10.53 5.92
N VAL A 36 -7.30 9.93 6.13
CA VAL A 36 -7.89 9.67 7.45
C VAL A 36 -7.25 8.44 8.11
N LEU A 37 -6.98 7.41 7.31
CA LEU A 37 -6.40 6.13 7.71
C LEU A 37 -4.87 6.14 7.74
N ASN A 38 -4.23 7.29 7.46
CA ASN A 38 -2.77 7.43 7.47
C ASN A 38 -2.17 7.31 8.88
N TYR A 39 -3.00 7.50 9.90
CA TYR A 39 -2.63 7.17 11.28
C TYR A 39 -2.91 5.70 11.57
N PRO A 40 -2.13 5.06 12.47
CA PRO A 40 -2.37 3.67 12.86
C PRO A 40 -3.78 3.53 13.45
N VAL A 41 -4.74 3.10 12.63
CA VAL A 41 -6.06 2.71 13.11
C VAL A 41 -5.92 1.27 13.57
N LYS A 42 -6.32 1.00 14.82
CA LYS A 42 -6.32 -0.36 15.35
C LYS A 42 -7.26 -1.19 14.48
N ASN A 43 -6.70 -2.14 13.76
CA ASN A 43 -7.40 -3.10 12.92
C ASN A 43 -7.20 -4.49 13.53
N ASP A 44 -8.29 -5.20 13.77
CA ASP A 44 -8.31 -6.57 14.31
C ASP A 44 -7.83 -7.62 13.29
N GLN A 45 -7.70 -7.25 12.02
CA GLN A 45 -7.25 -8.12 10.93
C GLN A 45 -5.79 -7.87 10.49
N ASN A 46 -5.02 -7.09 11.24
CA ASN A 46 -3.59 -6.83 11.01
C ASN A 46 -3.24 -6.21 9.62
N TYR A 47 -4.21 -5.64 8.91
CA TYR A 47 -3.92 -4.87 7.70
C TYR A 47 -3.45 -3.46 8.08
N SER A 48 -2.40 -2.99 7.39
CA SER A 48 -2.00 -1.58 7.42
C SER A 48 -3.20 -0.72 7.02
N SER A 49 -3.58 0.24 7.87
CA SER A 49 -4.75 1.11 7.67
C SER A 49 -4.74 1.81 6.31
N THR A 50 -3.57 2.27 5.85
CA THR A 50 -3.38 2.86 4.52
C THR A 50 -3.64 1.91 3.35
N LYS A 51 -3.48 0.59 3.55
CA LYS A 51 -3.68 -0.44 2.51
C LYS A 51 -5.12 -0.93 2.42
N THR A 52 -6.03 -0.41 3.23
CA THR A 52 -7.45 -0.81 3.21
C THR A 52 -8.30 0.07 2.30
N ALA A 53 -7.95 1.35 2.16
CA ALA A 53 -8.60 2.27 1.23
C ALA A 53 -8.05 2.15 -0.20
N GLY A 54 -8.91 2.42 -1.18
CA GLY A 54 -8.64 2.30 -2.61
C GLY A 54 -8.99 0.95 -3.22
N TYR A 55 -9.66 0.09 -2.45
CA TYR A 55 -9.77 -1.33 -2.73
C TYR A 55 -11.16 -1.90 -2.46
N LEU A 56 -11.46 -2.99 -3.16
CA LEU A 56 -12.68 -3.78 -3.03
C LEU A 56 -12.43 -4.94 -2.08
N TRP A 57 -13.30 -5.04 -1.09
CA TRP A 57 -13.27 -6.08 -0.07
C TRP A 57 -14.57 -6.85 -0.09
N LYS A 58 -14.50 -8.16 0.16
CA LYS A 58 -15.65 -9.01 0.38
C LYS A 58 -15.59 -9.59 1.79
N MET A 59 -16.69 -9.55 2.53
CA MET A 59 -16.73 -10.27 3.81
C MET A 59 -16.81 -11.78 3.52
N GLY A 60 -15.74 -12.50 3.81
CA GLY A 60 -15.71 -13.96 3.84
C GLY A 60 -16.08 -14.50 5.22
N ASN A 61 -16.10 -15.81 5.37
CA ASN A 61 -16.47 -16.48 6.63
C ASN A 61 -15.55 -16.10 7.80
N ASN A 62 -14.27 -15.80 7.53
CA ASN A 62 -13.25 -15.54 8.56
C ASN A 62 -12.73 -14.09 8.59
N GLY A 63 -13.25 -13.19 7.76
CA GLY A 63 -12.76 -11.81 7.67
C GLY A 63 -12.89 -11.20 6.27
N LEU A 64 -12.27 -10.03 6.06
CA LEU A 64 -12.31 -9.34 4.78
C LEU A 64 -11.32 -9.97 3.78
N GLU A 65 -11.85 -10.39 2.63
CA GLU A 65 -11.11 -10.88 1.48
C GLU A 65 -10.87 -9.75 0.48
N TYR A 66 -9.64 -9.64 -0.01
CA TYR A 66 -9.25 -8.60 -0.94
C TYR A 66 -9.50 -9.01 -2.39
N LEU A 67 -10.40 -8.31 -3.09
CA LEU A 67 -10.84 -8.69 -4.44
C LEU A 67 -9.96 -8.14 -5.57
N ASN A 68 -9.38 -6.94 -5.42
CA ASN A 68 -8.59 -6.26 -6.47
C ASN A 68 -7.16 -5.96 -6.02
N CYS A 69 -6.50 -6.96 -5.42
CA CYS A 69 -5.12 -6.84 -4.96
C CYS A 69 -4.18 -6.49 -6.13
N PRO A 70 -3.38 -5.40 -6.04
CA PRO A 70 -2.32 -5.17 -6.99
C PRO A 70 -1.41 -6.39 -6.92
N GLN A 71 -1.28 -7.08 -8.05
CA GLN A 71 -0.37 -8.21 -8.12
C GLN A 71 1.02 -7.70 -7.72
N PRO A 72 1.70 -8.35 -6.77
CA PRO A 72 3.09 -8.03 -6.51
C PRO A 72 3.81 -8.16 -7.85
N LYS A 73 4.40 -7.06 -8.33
CA LYS A 73 5.29 -7.12 -9.49
C LYS A 73 6.33 -8.15 -9.12
N SER A 74 6.25 -9.32 -9.76
CA SER A 74 7.18 -10.43 -9.57
C SER A 74 8.46 -10.11 -10.32
N GLU A 75 8.97 -8.87 -10.19
CA GLU A 75 10.15 -8.40 -10.86
C GLU A 75 11.23 -8.14 -9.81
N LEU A 76 12.19 -9.05 -9.74
CA LEU A 76 13.44 -8.82 -9.03
C LEU A 76 14.43 -8.26 -10.04
N GLN A 77 14.87 -7.02 -9.83
CA GLN A 77 15.87 -6.35 -10.66
C GLN A 77 17.13 -6.14 -9.83
N LEU A 78 18.26 -6.67 -10.30
CA LEU A 78 19.57 -6.49 -9.69
C LEU A 78 20.49 -5.83 -10.72
N HIS A 79 21.01 -4.66 -10.36
CA HIS A 79 22.00 -3.91 -11.12
C HIS A 79 23.33 -3.94 -10.39
N TYR A 80 24.37 -4.44 -11.06
CA TYR A 80 25.74 -4.34 -10.55
C TYR A 80 26.57 -3.45 -11.48
N GLN A 81 27.13 -2.41 -10.89
CA GLN A 81 28.05 -1.47 -11.51
C GLN A 81 29.44 -1.67 -10.92
N ASP A 82 30.48 -1.45 -11.71
CA ASP A 82 31.84 -1.38 -11.19
C ASP A 82 32.12 -0.06 -10.46
N ASN A 83 33.32 0.09 -9.92
CA ASN A 83 33.74 1.27 -9.16
C ASN A 83 33.78 2.56 -10.00
N VAL A 84 33.64 2.47 -11.33
CA VAL A 84 33.60 3.59 -12.28
C VAL A 84 32.16 3.91 -12.70
N GLY A 85 31.18 3.11 -12.25
CA GLY A 85 29.75 3.29 -12.54
C GLY A 85 29.29 2.57 -13.80
N ASP A 86 30.15 1.78 -14.45
CA ASP A 86 29.78 1.03 -15.65
C ASP A 86 28.97 -0.22 -15.28
N GLU A 87 27.78 -0.34 -15.86
CA GLU A 87 26.90 -1.50 -15.68
C GLU A 87 27.53 -2.76 -16.29
N LYS A 88 27.83 -3.76 -15.45
CA LYS A 88 28.40 -5.06 -15.87
C LYS A 88 27.36 -6.16 -15.92
N LEU A 89 26.34 -6.08 -15.05
CA LEU A 89 25.35 -7.13 -14.89
C LEU A 89 23.97 -6.52 -14.65
N HIS A 90 23.03 -6.92 -15.50
CA HIS A 90 21.61 -6.66 -15.33
C HIS A 90 20.89 -8.01 -15.25
N LEU A 91 20.38 -8.34 -14.07
CA LEU A 91 19.56 -9.52 -13.85
C LEU A 91 18.11 -9.08 -13.60
N LYS A 92 17.21 -9.55 -14.45
CA LYS A 92 15.77 -9.38 -14.29
C LYS A 92 15.13 -10.74 -14.17
N VAL A 93 14.40 -10.98 -13.09
CA VAL A 93 13.57 -12.18 -12.91
C VAL A 93 12.12 -11.74 -13.04
N ASP A 94 11.39 -12.28 -14.01
CA ASP A 94 9.97 -12.00 -14.20
C ASP A 94 9.17 -13.28 -14.52
N LYS A 95 7.87 -13.12 -14.83
CA LYS A 95 6.96 -14.22 -15.15
C LYS A 95 7.40 -15.04 -16.38
N ASP A 96 8.25 -14.47 -17.23
CA ASP A 96 8.75 -15.08 -18.47
C ASP A 96 10.15 -15.71 -18.24
N GLY A 97 10.65 -15.70 -17.01
CA GLY A 97 11.88 -16.38 -16.59
C GLY A 97 13.00 -15.44 -16.16
N ILE A 98 14.24 -15.91 -16.26
CA ILE A 98 15.44 -15.15 -15.89
C ILE A 98 16.04 -14.51 -17.15
N GLN A 99 16.13 -13.20 -17.18
CA GLN A 99 16.83 -12.42 -18.20
C GLN A 99 18.17 -11.93 -17.63
N LEU A 100 19.26 -12.36 -18.28
CA LEU A 100 20.62 -11.95 -17.95
C LEU A 100 21.18 -11.12 -19.10
N LYS A 101 21.60 -9.88 -18.81
CA LYS A 101 22.40 -9.08 -19.75
C LYS A 101 23.76 -8.80 -19.13
N THR A 102 24.80 -9.23 -19.82
CA THR A 102 26.19 -8.94 -19.52
C THR A 102 26.75 -8.06 -20.64
N LYS A 103 27.53 -7.04 -20.29
CA LYS A 103 28.13 -6.10 -21.24
C LYS A 103 29.62 -6.35 -21.37
#